data_AF-A0A382M0A1-F1
#
_entry.id   AF-A0A382M0A1-F1
#
_cell.length_a   1.000
_cell.length_b   1.000
_cell.length_c   1.000
_cell.angle_alpha   90.00
_cell.angle_beta   90.00
_cell.angle_gamma   90.00
#
_symmetry.space_group_name_H-M   'P 1'
#
loop_
_entity.id
_entity.type
_entity.pdbx_description
1 polymer ?
#
loop_
_entity_poly.entity_id
_entity_poly.type
_entity_poly.pdbx_seq_one_letter_code
_entity_poly.pdbx_strand_id
1 'polypeptide(L)'
;IIFGEIKYLREGEVEYQDLIDNAKFAQLMYNSHYQGFIAPDAPEVSYEADHGKVTLSWSGDDLEKSKDVLSGYTDFEGYKIYRSADGGITWGTPEDKIYDNENIFVGWRPYTHTVGDETFIAQFDLSAAADSNFCVYQDCTKDSLRRGRGISGPDPKAPWFNLGYNTGLDVGEINEGLWSADSSIHFYTGVIDSVVNGETLSMSMYYFADYNVQDGKQYVYSVVAYDMGLPVPVDTNWVDNGDGTFTQQLIENNTNPDGYAPAGYQYIENSRGTTEEDPNFVIITPGYRLNTGSLSNIKVVPNPYIVRSDFTETEYKKRLRFTNLPEGFKISIFTITGELVNSYKHETDLKYDANNVPVLGGNAVWDLRTVNNQEIAPGLYIYTVESGDLTPH
;
A
#
# COMPACT_ATOMS: atom_id res chain seq x y z
N ILE A 1 -24.72 18.55 -8.59
CA ILE A 1 -23.78 17.60 -9.24
C ILE A 1 -24.18 17.57 -10.71
N ILE A 2 -23.25 17.88 -11.62
CA ILE A 2 -23.44 17.67 -13.06
C ILE A 2 -22.85 16.28 -13.32
N PHE A 3 -23.66 15.36 -13.86
CA PHE A 3 -23.26 13.97 -14.08
C PHE A 3 -23.38 13.63 -15.56
N GLY A 4 -22.43 12.86 -16.08
CA GLY A 4 -22.38 12.41 -17.48
C GLY A 4 -21.83 13.47 -18.41
N GLU A 5 -20.57 13.33 -18.80
CA GLU A 5 -20.07 14.06 -19.97
C GLU A 5 -20.72 13.46 -21.22
N ILE A 6 -21.24 14.34 -22.09
CA ILE A 6 -21.81 13.91 -23.36
C ILE A 6 -20.68 13.71 -24.34
N LYS A 7 -20.59 12.51 -24.90
CA LYS A 7 -19.66 12.23 -25.99
C LYS A 7 -20.16 12.84 -27.29
N TYR A 8 -19.36 13.75 -27.84
CA TYR A 8 -19.56 14.33 -29.16
C TYR A 8 -18.72 13.59 -30.19
N LEU A 9 -19.36 13.09 -31.24
CA LEU A 9 -18.67 12.43 -32.36
C LEU A 9 -18.05 13.47 -33.31
N ARG A 10 -18.71 14.64 -33.43
CA ARG A 10 -18.25 15.84 -34.13
C ARG A 10 -19.14 17.02 -33.74
N GLU A 11 -18.83 18.21 -34.24
CA GLU A 11 -19.62 19.42 -33.99
C GLU A 11 -21.12 19.19 -34.32
N GLY A 12 -21.97 19.29 -33.29
CA GLY A 12 -23.41 19.10 -33.40
C GLY A 12 -23.90 17.64 -33.43
N GLU A 13 -23.01 16.64 -33.35
CA GLU A 13 -23.39 15.22 -33.31
C GLU A 13 -22.93 14.57 -32.00
N VAL A 14 -23.89 13.94 -31.33
CA VAL A 14 -23.73 13.27 -30.04
C VAL A 14 -23.87 11.76 -30.22
N GLU A 15 -23.13 11.01 -29.43
CA GLU A 15 -23.28 9.56 -29.38
C GLU A 15 -24.63 9.22 -28.71
N TYR A 16 -25.60 8.75 -29.50
CA TYR A 16 -26.97 8.52 -29.01
C TYR A 16 -27.02 7.50 -27.87
N GLN A 17 -26.16 6.48 -27.91
CA GLN A 17 -26.07 5.47 -26.87
C GLN A 17 -25.56 6.05 -25.54
N ASP A 18 -24.57 6.94 -25.60
CA ASP A 18 -24.02 7.66 -24.45
C ASP A 18 -25.09 8.50 -23.74
N LEU A 19 -25.97 9.17 -24.50
CA LEU A 19 -27.11 9.89 -23.94
C LEU A 19 -28.10 8.98 -23.19
N ILE A 20 -28.40 7.80 -23.75
CA ILE A 20 -29.29 6.82 -23.12
C ILE A 20 -28.67 6.31 -21.82
N ASP A 21 -27.38 5.98 -21.85
CA ASP A 21 -26.69 5.40 -20.70
C ASP A 21 -26.53 6.43 -19.57
N ASN A 22 -26.19 7.67 -19.91
CA ASN A 22 -26.19 8.81 -18.97
C ASN A 22 -27.58 9.04 -18.35
N ALA A 23 -28.66 8.98 -19.15
CA ALA A 23 -30.02 9.14 -18.64
C ALA A 23 -30.47 8.00 -17.71
N LYS A 24 -30.14 6.75 -18.06
CA LYS A 24 -30.42 5.57 -17.21
C LYS A 24 -29.68 5.66 -15.88
N PHE A 25 -28.40 6.01 -15.93
CA PHE A 25 -27.59 6.15 -14.72
C PHE A 25 -28.07 7.30 -13.83
N ALA A 26 -28.43 8.44 -14.42
CA ALA A 26 -29.02 9.55 -13.67
C ALA A 26 -30.31 9.15 -12.94
N GLN A 27 -31.16 8.34 -13.57
CA GLN A 27 -32.37 7.82 -12.94
C GLN A 27 -32.05 6.84 -11.80
N LEU A 28 -31.05 5.98 -11.97
CA LEU A 28 -30.57 5.08 -10.92
C LEU A 28 -30.09 5.88 -9.70
N MET A 29 -29.22 6.87 -9.90
CA MET A 29 -28.72 7.74 -8.83
C MET A 29 -29.85 8.46 -8.11
N TYR A 30 -30.84 8.97 -8.83
CA TYR A 30 -32.02 9.61 -8.22
C TYR A 30 -32.77 8.64 -7.29
N ASN A 31 -32.98 7.41 -7.74
CA ASN A 31 -33.69 6.38 -6.97
C ASN A 31 -32.88 5.93 -5.75
N SER A 32 -31.54 5.96 -5.84
CA SER A 32 -30.61 5.59 -4.77
C SER A 32 -30.18 6.78 -3.91
N HIS A 33 -30.99 7.84 -3.86
CA HIS A 33 -30.73 9.03 -3.04
C HIS A 33 -29.36 9.68 -3.26
N TYR A 34 -28.87 9.62 -4.50
CA TYR A 34 -27.57 10.10 -4.95
C TYR A 34 -26.36 9.39 -4.31
N GLN A 35 -26.55 8.18 -3.80
CA GLN A 35 -25.46 7.27 -3.45
C GLN A 35 -24.97 6.55 -4.71
N GLY A 36 -23.68 6.66 -4.98
CA GLY A 36 -23.02 6.02 -6.12
C GLY A 36 -22.32 4.73 -5.73
N PHE A 37 -21.64 4.13 -6.71
CA PHE A 37 -20.70 3.05 -6.44
C PHE A 37 -19.57 3.55 -5.55
N ILE A 38 -19.17 2.74 -4.58
CA ILE A 38 -18.09 3.04 -3.64
C ILE A 38 -17.04 1.94 -3.68
N ALA A 39 -15.78 2.34 -3.51
CA ALA A 39 -14.72 1.37 -3.27
C ALA A 39 -14.95 0.61 -1.95
N PRO A 40 -14.31 -0.56 -1.77
CA PRO A 40 -14.19 -1.18 -0.47
C PRO A 40 -13.57 -0.22 0.57
N ASP A 41 -13.81 -0.45 1.85
CA ASP A 41 -13.26 0.39 2.91
C ASP A 41 -11.72 0.38 2.91
N ALA A 42 -11.12 1.42 3.49
CA ALA A 42 -9.67 1.47 3.65
C ALA A 42 -9.21 0.45 4.72
N PRO A 43 -8.19 -0.39 4.44
CA PRO A 43 -7.69 -1.35 5.42
C PRO A 43 -7.03 -0.65 6.61
N GLU A 44 -7.20 -1.20 7.80
CA GLU A 44 -6.44 -0.78 8.98
C GLU A 44 -5.06 -1.42 8.97
N VAL A 45 -4.04 -0.60 8.73
CA VAL A 45 -2.66 -1.06 8.50
C VAL A 45 -1.83 -0.88 9.76
N SER A 46 -1.29 -1.99 10.24
CA SER A 46 -0.23 -2.02 11.23
C SER A 46 1.13 -2.15 10.55
N TYR A 47 2.20 -1.77 11.25
CA TYR A 47 3.55 -1.88 10.71
C TYR A 47 4.60 -2.21 11.75
N GLU A 48 5.68 -2.82 11.30
CA GLU A 48 6.92 -3.03 12.03
C GLU A 48 8.11 -2.53 11.20
N ALA A 49 9.06 -1.88 11.87
CA ALA A 49 10.29 -1.40 11.28
C ALA A 49 11.49 -2.14 11.88
N ASP A 50 12.44 -2.53 11.04
CA ASP A 50 13.70 -3.17 11.43
C ASP A 50 14.85 -2.69 10.53
N HIS A 51 16.06 -3.16 10.81
CA HIS A 51 17.25 -2.88 10.01
C HIS A 51 17.05 -3.39 8.58
N GLY A 52 17.04 -2.46 7.62
CA GLY A 52 16.89 -2.75 6.20
C GLY A 52 15.56 -3.39 5.83
N LYS A 53 14.52 -3.25 6.68
CA LYS A 53 13.22 -3.89 6.45
C LYS A 53 12.07 -3.07 7.03
N VAL A 54 10.99 -2.98 6.25
CA VAL A 54 9.66 -2.57 6.72
C VAL A 54 8.70 -3.74 6.50
N THR A 55 7.83 -3.99 7.48
CA THR A 55 6.72 -4.96 7.35
C THR A 55 5.41 -4.24 7.59
N LEU A 56 4.46 -4.38 6.68
CA LEU A 56 3.07 -3.93 6.84
C LEU A 56 2.19 -5.16 7.10
N SER A 57 1.13 -4.99 7.90
CA SER A 57 0.14 -6.04 8.12
C SER A 57 -1.28 -5.48 8.22
N TRP A 58 -2.25 -6.21 7.69
CA TRP A 58 -3.68 -5.86 7.77
C TRP A 58 -4.55 -7.12 7.72
N SER A 59 -5.79 -6.99 8.19
CA SER A 59 -6.83 -8.03 8.10
C SER A 59 -7.71 -7.81 6.88
N GLY A 60 -8.19 -8.88 6.25
CA GLY A 60 -9.07 -8.81 5.09
C GLY A 60 -10.55 -9.08 5.33
N ASP A 61 -10.93 -9.66 6.47
CA ASP A 61 -12.19 -10.41 6.55
C ASP A 61 -13.46 -9.55 6.35
N ASP A 62 -13.48 -8.33 6.92
CA ASP A 62 -14.61 -7.41 6.77
C ASP A 62 -14.60 -6.70 5.40
N LEU A 63 -13.40 -6.39 4.89
CA LEU A 63 -13.18 -5.62 3.66
C LEU A 63 -13.56 -6.43 2.42
N GLU A 64 -13.12 -7.69 2.39
CA GLU A 64 -13.37 -8.62 1.29
C GLU A 64 -14.84 -8.99 1.14
N LYS A 65 -15.61 -8.84 2.22
CA LYS A 65 -17.04 -9.11 2.23
C LYS A 65 -17.87 -7.83 2.13
N SER A 66 -17.23 -6.66 2.00
CA SER A 66 -17.94 -5.38 1.93
C SER A 66 -18.88 -5.33 0.72
N LYS A 67 -20.05 -4.72 0.91
CA LYS A 67 -21.06 -4.55 -0.13
C LYS A 67 -21.04 -3.13 -0.64
N ASP A 68 -21.05 -2.99 -1.95
CA ASP A 68 -21.32 -1.72 -2.58
C ASP A 68 -22.74 -1.24 -2.23
N VAL A 69 -22.86 0.03 -1.84
CA VAL A 69 -24.11 0.61 -1.32
C VAL A 69 -25.20 0.71 -2.40
N LEU A 70 -24.80 0.87 -3.66
CA LEU A 70 -25.72 1.07 -4.77
C LEU A 70 -26.26 -0.25 -5.32
N SER A 71 -25.38 -1.20 -5.59
CA SER A 71 -25.73 -2.51 -6.17
C SER A 71 -26.09 -3.56 -5.12
N GLY A 72 -25.57 -3.42 -3.89
CA GLY A 72 -25.63 -4.46 -2.86
C GLY A 72 -24.72 -5.66 -3.15
N TYR A 73 -23.84 -5.56 -4.15
CA TYR A 73 -22.92 -6.62 -4.54
C TYR A 73 -21.64 -6.57 -3.72
N THR A 74 -21.03 -7.73 -3.51
CA THR A 74 -19.65 -7.84 -3.04
C THR A 74 -18.74 -7.98 -4.27
N ASP A 75 -17.97 -6.94 -4.53
CA ASP A 75 -17.16 -6.76 -5.75
C ASP A 75 -15.68 -6.51 -5.44
N PHE A 76 -15.23 -6.77 -4.22
CA PHE A 76 -13.81 -6.76 -3.84
C PHE A 76 -12.95 -7.58 -4.80
N GLU A 77 -11.79 -7.05 -5.21
CA GLU A 77 -10.86 -7.73 -6.10
C GLU A 77 -9.48 -7.94 -5.47
N GLY A 78 -8.96 -6.95 -4.76
CA GLY A 78 -7.66 -7.09 -4.15
C GLY A 78 -7.13 -5.88 -3.39
N TYR A 79 -5.83 -5.92 -3.13
CA TYR A 79 -5.07 -4.86 -2.50
C TYR A 79 -3.96 -4.33 -3.41
N LYS A 80 -3.70 -3.03 -3.34
CA LYS A 80 -2.51 -2.39 -3.91
C LYS A 80 -1.74 -1.68 -2.80
N ILE A 81 -0.42 -1.71 -2.89
CA ILE A 81 0.44 -1.00 -1.95
C ILE A 81 1.15 0.11 -2.70
N TYR A 82 1.04 1.32 -2.18
CA TYR A 82 1.76 2.48 -2.66
C TYR A 82 2.85 2.86 -1.68
N ARG A 83 3.98 3.32 -2.21
CA ARG A 83 5.12 3.79 -1.42
C ARG A 83 5.51 5.19 -1.88
N SER A 84 5.72 6.07 -0.93
CA SER A 84 6.14 7.44 -1.14
C SER A 84 7.42 7.75 -0.36
N ALA A 85 8.33 8.49 -1.01
CA ALA A 85 9.56 8.98 -0.41
C ALA A 85 9.52 10.48 -0.07
N ASP A 86 8.39 11.16 -0.34
CA ASP A 86 8.22 12.60 -0.20
C ASP A 86 7.07 12.99 0.75
N GLY A 87 6.68 12.06 1.64
CA GLY A 87 5.66 12.32 2.67
C GLY A 87 4.23 12.11 2.19
N GLY A 88 4.01 11.32 1.14
CA GLY A 88 2.68 11.04 0.58
C GLY A 88 2.20 12.08 -0.45
N ILE A 89 3.08 12.97 -0.91
CA ILE A 89 2.76 13.95 -1.97
C ILE A 89 2.69 13.26 -3.33
N THR A 90 3.65 12.38 -3.60
CA THR A 90 3.68 11.52 -4.79
C THR A 90 3.84 10.06 -4.39
N TRP A 91 3.35 9.16 -5.24
CA TRP A 91 3.34 7.71 -4.99
C TRP A 91 4.22 6.96 -5.99
N GLY A 92 5.43 7.48 -6.20
CA GLY A 92 6.40 6.91 -7.13
C GLY A 92 7.21 7.97 -7.87
N THR A 93 7.91 7.53 -8.91
CA THR A 93 8.68 8.38 -9.82
C THR A 93 7.80 8.86 -10.99
N PRO A 94 8.23 9.84 -11.80
CA PRO A 94 7.48 10.23 -12.99
C PRO A 94 7.13 9.09 -13.96
N GLU A 95 7.90 8.00 -13.96
CA GLU A 95 7.66 6.79 -14.77
C GLU A 95 6.49 5.93 -14.23
N ASP A 96 6.13 6.11 -12.96
CA ASP A 96 5.02 5.43 -12.31
C ASP A 96 3.68 6.15 -12.48
N LYS A 97 3.66 7.30 -13.18
CA LYS A 97 2.41 8.01 -13.48
C LYS A 97 1.62 7.27 -14.56
N ILE A 98 0.32 7.16 -14.33
CA ILE A 98 -0.66 6.62 -15.27
C ILE A 98 -1.41 7.78 -15.92
N TYR A 99 -1.52 7.71 -17.25
CA TYR A 99 -2.25 8.67 -18.05
C TYR A 99 -3.33 7.93 -18.85
N ASP A 100 -4.46 8.60 -19.08
CA ASP A 100 -5.49 8.10 -19.97
C ASP A 100 -5.14 8.29 -21.46
N ASN A 101 -6.09 7.94 -22.33
CA ASN A 101 -5.93 8.06 -23.78
C ASN A 101 -5.81 9.52 -24.27
N GLU A 102 -6.19 10.49 -23.45
CA GLU A 102 -6.07 11.92 -23.72
C GLU A 102 -4.79 12.51 -23.12
N ASN A 103 -3.92 11.66 -22.56
CA ASN A 103 -2.68 12.03 -21.90
C ASN A 103 -2.92 12.90 -20.64
N ILE A 104 -4.07 12.73 -19.99
CA ILE A 104 -4.42 13.34 -18.72
C ILE A 104 -3.94 12.41 -17.60
N PHE A 105 -3.30 12.98 -16.58
CA PHE A 105 -2.85 12.22 -15.42
C PHE A 105 -4.04 11.71 -14.61
N VAL A 106 -4.16 10.39 -14.44
CA VAL A 106 -5.31 9.73 -13.81
C VAL A 106 -4.95 8.92 -12.58
N GLY A 107 -3.66 8.62 -12.34
CA GLY A 107 -3.27 7.88 -11.15
C GLY A 107 -1.80 7.48 -11.12
N TRP A 108 -1.45 6.68 -10.12
CA TRP A 108 -0.11 6.14 -9.94
C TRP A 108 -0.13 4.62 -10.09
N ARG A 109 0.96 4.05 -10.57
CA ARG A 109 1.20 2.61 -10.44
C ARG A 109 1.41 2.26 -8.97
N PRO A 110 0.97 1.07 -8.52
CA PRO A 110 1.37 0.53 -7.22
C PRO A 110 2.90 0.46 -7.12
N TYR A 111 3.42 0.31 -5.92
CA TYR A 111 4.86 0.25 -5.68
C TYR A 111 5.50 -0.81 -6.58
N THR A 112 6.41 -0.35 -7.45
CA THR A 112 7.15 -1.15 -8.41
C THR A 112 8.60 -1.33 -7.97
N HIS A 113 9.15 -2.51 -8.23
CA HIS A 113 10.57 -2.76 -8.06
C HIS A 113 11.10 -3.64 -9.19
N THR A 114 12.13 -3.16 -9.88
CA THR A 114 12.70 -3.85 -11.03
C THR A 114 14.12 -4.31 -10.69
N VAL A 115 14.38 -5.60 -10.92
CA VAL A 115 15.68 -6.25 -10.69
C VAL A 115 16.06 -6.99 -11.95
N GLY A 116 17.09 -6.49 -12.64
CA GLY A 116 17.41 -6.98 -13.99
C GLY A 116 16.24 -6.72 -14.94
N ASP A 117 15.70 -7.78 -15.53
CA ASP A 117 14.57 -7.73 -16.47
C ASP A 117 13.22 -8.04 -15.80
N GLU A 118 13.22 -8.38 -14.51
CA GLU A 118 12.00 -8.74 -13.77
C GLU A 118 11.46 -7.52 -13.03
N THR A 119 10.16 -7.27 -13.16
CA THR A 119 9.47 -6.18 -12.46
C THR A 119 8.42 -6.75 -11.53
N PHE A 120 8.55 -6.41 -10.26
CA PHE A 120 7.55 -6.63 -9.24
C PHE A 120 6.59 -5.44 -9.18
N ILE A 121 5.30 -5.72 -8.98
CA ILE A 121 4.25 -4.72 -8.77
C ILE A 121 3.50 -5.15 -7.51
N ALA A 122 3.39 -4.25 -6.53
CA ALA A 122 2.67 -4.51 -5.28
C ALA A 122 1.15 -4.41 -5.47
N GLN A 123 0.61 -5.29 -6.31
CA GLN A 123 -0.82 -5.49 -6.56
C GLN A 123 -1.11 -6.97 -6.35
N PHE A 124 -2.04 -7.26 -5.45
CA PHE A 124 -2.41 -8.60 -5.04
C PHE A 124 -3.91 -8.76 -5.15
N ASP A 125 -4.33 -9.73 -5.95
CA ASP A 125 -5.72 -10.00 -6.28
C ASP A 125 -6.07 -11.48 -6.09
N LEU A 126 -7.38 -11.74 -6.04
CA LEU A 126 -7.93 -13.09 -5.98
C LEU A 126 -7.35 -13.96 -7.10
N SER A 127 -7.16 -15.26 -6.84
CA SER A 127 -6.84 -16.17 -7.94
C SER A 127 -8.04 -16.31 -8.87
N ALA A 128 -7.81 -16.69 -10.12
CA ALA A 128 -8.90 -16.94 -11.08
C ALA A 128 -9.94 -17.95 -10.55
N ALA A 129 -9.51 -18.89 -9.71
CA ALA A 129 -10.37 -19.85 -9.05
C ALA A 129 -11.14 -19.23 -7.88
N ALA A 130 -10.49 -18.39 -7.06
CA ALA A 130 -11.15 -17.66 -5.98
C ALA A 130 -12.21 -16.71 -6.55
N ASP A 131 -11.88 -15.95 -7.58
CA ASP A 131 -12.83 -15.11 -8.32
C ASP A 131 -14.04 -15.87 -8.82
N SER A 132 -13.81 -16.96 -9.54
CA SER A 132 -14.91 -17.74 -10.12
C SER A 132 -15.86 -18.25 -9.04
N ASN A 133 -15.36 -18.49 -7.83
CA ASN A 133 -16.14 -18.96 -6.68
C ASN A 133 -16.67 -17.84 -5.78
N PHE A 134 -16.25 -16.59 -6.02
CA PHE A 134 -16.59 -15.44 -5.19
C PHE A 134 -18.09 -15.14 -5.23
N CYS A 135 -18.69 -14.90 -4.07
CA CYS A 135 -20.12 -14.64 -3.94
C CYS A 135 -20.44 -13.22 -4.36
N VAL A 136 -21.58 -13.01 -5.04
CA VAL A 136 -22.02 -11.66 -5.43
C VAL A 136 -22.89 -11.01 -4.35
N TYR A 137 -23.68 -11.79 -3.61
CA TYR A 137 -24.62 -11.27 -2.59
C TYR A 137 -24.31 -11.69 -1.15
N GLN A 138 -23.11 -12.26 -0.88
CA GLN A 138 -22.75 -13.03 0.32
C GLN A 138 -23.54 -14.34 0.55
N ASP A 139 -24.52 -14.67 -0.29
CA ASP A 139 -25.16 -15.99 -0.35
C ASP A 139 -24.65 -16.74 -1.58
N CYS A 140 -23.96 -17.86 -1.34
CA CYS A 140 -23.35 -18.71 -2.36
C CYS A 140 -23.99 -20.10 -2.44
N THR A 141 -25.22 -20.26 -1.93
CA THR A 141 -25.91 -21.56 -1.93
C THR A 141 -26.21 -22.11 -3.33
N LYS A 142 -26.14 -21.26 -4.36
CA LYS A 142 -26.30 -21.64 -5.77
C LYS A 142 -25.14 -21.07 -6.60
N ASP A 143 -24.70 -21.84 -7.59
CA ASP A 143 -23.64 -21.40 -8.51
C ASP A 143 -24.01 -20.13 -9.29
N SER A 144 -25.30 -19.89 -9.52
CA SER A 144 -25.80 -18.67 -10.18
C SER A 144 -25.58 -17.38 -9.36
N LEU A 145 -25.19 -17.50 -8.09
CA LEU A 145 -24.88 -16.37 -7.20
C LEU A 145 -23.37 -16.12 -7.06
N ARG A 146 -22.56 -16.91 -7.77
CA ARG A 146 -21.10 -16.74 -7.87
C ARG A 146 -20.74 -15.99 -9.14
N ARG A 147 -19.57 -15.35 -9.16
CA ARG A 147 -19.08 -14.65 -10.36
C ARG A 147 -18.98 -15.58 -11.58
N GLY A 148 -18.52 -16.83 -11.36
CA GLY A 148 -18.42 -17.85 -12.41
C GLY A 148 -17.32 -17.62 -13.44
N ARG A 149 -16.43 -16.64 -13.21
CA ARG A 149 -15.28 -16.31 -14.06
C ARG A 149 -14.16 -15.69 -13.23
N GLY A 150 -12.91 -15.78 -13.72
CA GLY A 150 -11.78 -15.03 -13.17
C GLY A 150 -11.81 -13.55 -13.55
N ILE A 151 -11.19 -12.70 -12.75
CA ILE A 151 -11.04 -11.26 -12.97
C ILE A 151 -9.55 -10.95 -13.07
N SER A 152 -9.13 -10.29 -14.14
CA SER A 152 -7.73 -9.89 -14.35
C SER A 152 -7.58 -9.06 -15.63
N GLY A 153 -6.42 -8.44 -15.78
CA GLY A 153 -6.08 -7.66 -16.96
C GLY A 153 -6.67 -6.25 -16.96
N PRO A 154 -6.56 -5.52 -18.08
CA PRO A 154 -7.00 -4.12 -18.15
C PRO A 154 -8.48 -3.96 -17.80
N ASP A 155 -8.80 -2.91 -17.04
CA ASP A 155 -10.19 -2.56 -16.75
C ASP A 155 -10.93 -2.23 -18.07
N PRO A 156 -12.12 -2.81 -18.34
CA PRO A 156 -12.85 -2.57 -19.59
C PRO A 156 -13.27 -1.11 -19.85
N LYS A 157 -13.39 -0.29 -18.80
CA LYS A 157 -13.77 1.12 -18.82
C LYS A 157 -12.61 2.08 -18.62
N ALA A 158 -11.57 1.65 -17.92
CA ALA A 158 -10.35 2.41 -17.70
C ALA A 158 -9.11 1.56 -18.02
N PRO A 159 -8.83 1.24 -19.30
CA PRO A 159 -7.82 0.24 -19.69
C PRO A 159 -6.37 0.58 -19.30
N TRP A 160 -6.11 1.81 -18.87
CA TRP A 160 -4.82 2.24 -18.30
C TRP A 160 -4.60 1.73 -16.87
N PHE A 161 -5.64 1.20 -16.23
CA PHE A 161 -5.55 0.45 -14.98
C PHE A 161 -5.75 -1.04 -15.22
N ASN A 162 -5.18 -1.85 -14.33
CA ASN A 162 -5.23 -3.31 -14.38
C ASN A 162 -6.01 -3.83 -13.16
N LEU A 163 -6.94 -4.75 -13.38
CA LEU A 163 -7.75 -5.42 -12.36
C LEU A 163 -7.00 -6.52 -11.62
N GLY A 164 -5.82 -6.94 -12.09
CA GLY A 164 -5.03 -7.95 -11.41
C GLY A 164 -4.35 -8.92 -12.35
N TYR A 165 -3.56 -9.83 -11.76
CA TYR A 165 -2.80 -10.85 -12.49
C TYR A 165 -3.16 -12.28 -12.05
N ASN A 166 -4.27 -12.44 -11.33
CA ASN A 166 -4.68 -13.61 -10.58
C ASN A 166 -3.60 -14.05 -9.58
N THR A 167 -2.98 -13.11 -8.83
CA THR A 167 -1.80 -13.43 -8.01
C THR A 167 -2.06 -14.43 -6.90
N GLY A 168 -3.32 -14.55 -6.48
CA GLY A 168 -3.76 -15.40 -5.39
C GLY A 168 -3.66 -14.71 -4.04
N LEU A 169 -4.79 -14.16 -3.58
CA LEU A 169 -5.03 -13.83 -2.16
C LEU A 169 -5.53 -15.05 -1.37
N ASP A 170 -5.88 -16.14 -2.05
CA ASP A 170 -6.34 -17.38 -1.45
C ASP A 170 -5.25 -18.00 -0.57
N VAL A 171 -5.61 -18.18 0.70
CA VAL A 171 -4.70 -18.40 1.81
C VAL A 171 -3.88 -19.68 1.65
N GLY A 172 -2.56 -19.55 1.52
CA GLY A 172 -1.59 -20.62 1.76
C GLY A 172 -1.06 -20.61 3.20
N GLU A 173 -0.35 -21.66 3.64
CA GLU A 173 0.38 -21.61 4.91
C GLU A 173 1.35 -20.42 4.91
N ILE A 174 1.42 -19.68 6.02
CA ILE A 174 2.22 -18.45 6.26
C ILE A 174 3.71 -18.50 5.84
N ASN A 175 4.23 -19.66 5.45
CA ASN A 175 5.64 -19.89 5.14
C ASN A 175 5.96 -19.98 3.65
N GLU A 176 4.96 -19.96 2.76
CA GLU A 176 5.19 -19.88 1.32
C GLU A 176 5.03 -18.42 0.89
N GLY A 177 6.15 -17.66 0.93
CA GLY A 177 6.16 -16.30 0.38
C GLY A 177 5.63 -16.34 -1.04
N LEU A 178 4.46 -15.74 -1.26
CA LEU A 178 3.65 -15.98 -2.44
C LEU A 178 4.43 -15.56 -3.69
N TRP A 179 5.17 -14.45 -3.65
CA TRP A 179 5.98 -13.96 -4.78
C TRP A 179 7.21 -13.18 -4.28
N SER A 180 8.37 -13.37 -4.91
CA SER A 180 9.63 -12.63 -4.70
C SER A 180 10.42 -12.59 -6.02
N ALA A 181 10.57 -11.40 -6.62
CA ALA A 181 11.36 -11.22 -7.86
C ALA A 181 12.88 -11.29 -7.58
N ASP A 182 13.26 -10.86 -6.39
CA ASP A 182 14.47 -11.23 -5.66
C ASP A 182 14.13 -10.99 -4.18
N SER A 183 15.01 -11.31 -3.24
CA SER A 183 14.72 -11.23 -1.80
C SER A 183 14.43 -9.81 -1.25
N SER A 184 14.11 -8.83 -2.10
CA SER A 184 13.81 -7.44 -1.79
C SER A 184 12.37 -7.18 -1.36
N ILE A 185 11.38 -7.90 -1.88
CA ILE A 185 9.96 -7.66 -1.58
C ILE A 185 9.22 -8.98 -1.48
N HIS A 186 8.51 -9.19 -0.37
CA HIS A 186 7.72 -10.39 -0.14
C HIS A 186 6.29 -10.06 0.28
N PHE A 187 5.35 -10.91 -0.11
CA PHE A 187 3.96 -10.91 0.35
C PHE A 187 3.61 -12.27 0.94
N TYR A 188 2.91 -12.26 2.07
CA TYR A 188 2.49 -13.46 2.78
C TYR A 188 1.02 -13.37 3.16
N THR A 189 0.32 -14.49 3.09
CA THR A 189 -1.06 -14.66 3.57
C THR A 189 -1.05 -15.57 4.80
N GLY A 190 -1.99 -15.36 5.71
CA GLY A 190 -2.20 -16.25 6.84
C GLY A 190 -3.63 -16.24 7.31
N VAL A 191 -3.99 -17.22 8.14
CA VAL A 191 -5.26 -17.24 8.87
C VAL A 191 -4.95 -17.29 10.36
N ILE A 192 -5.61 -16.43 11.12
CA ILE A 192 -5.62 -16.48 12.57
C ILE A 192 -6.96 -17.07 13.00
N ASP A 193 -6.90 -18.22 13.68
CA ASP A 193 -8.05 -18.87 14.27
C ASP A 193 -8.20 -18.47 15.75
N SER A 194 -9.43 -18.14 16.14
CA SER A 194 -9.81 -17.89 17.53
C SER A 194 -11.04 -18.71 17.88
N VAL A 195 -11.00 -19.42 19.02
CA VAL A 195 -12.15 -20.19 19.50
C VAL A 195 -12.95 -19.36 20.49
N VAL A 196 -14.17 -18.96 20.10
CA VAL A 196 -15.09 -18.20 20.95
C VAL A 196 -16.36 -19.03 21.14
N ASN A 197 -16.71 -19.34 22.39
CA ASN A 197 -17.89 -20.15 22.74
C ASN A 197 -17.98 -21.53 22.04
N GLY A 198 -16.84 -22.11 21.66
CA GLY A 198 -16.78 -23.39 20.94
C GLY A 198 -16.93 -23.29 19.43
N GLU A 199 -17.09 -22.08 18.88
CA GLU A 199 -17.04 -21.78 17.46
C GLU A 199 -15.64 -21.28 17.09
N THR A 200 -15.10 -21.73 15.95
CA THR A 200 -13.83 -21.22 15.42
C THR A 200 -14.14 -20.05 14.51
N LEU A 201 -13.60 -18.88 14.86
CA LEU A 201 -13.59 -17.68 14.04
C LEU A 201 -12.22 -17.62 13.36
N SER A 202 -12.21 -17.59 12.04
CA SER A 202 -10.99 -17.48 11.23
C SER A 202 -10.91 -16.08 10.64
N MET A 203 -9.74 -15.47 10.70
CA MET A 203 -9.48 -14.14 10.16
C MET A 203 -8.30 -14.17 9.20
N SER A 204 -8.50 -13.74 7.96
CA SER A 204 -7.44 -13.58 6.97
C SER A 204 -6.51 -12.43 7.35
N MET A 205 -5.20 -12.68 7.30
CA MET A 205 -4.14 -11.73 7.58
C MET A 205 -3.16 -11.66 6.41
N TYR A 206 -2.75 -10.46 6.08
CA TYR A 206 -1.80 -10.19 5.01
C TYR A 206 -0.57 -9.48 5.55
N TYR A 207 0.58 -9.80 4.98
CA TYR A 207 1.85 -9.20 5.36
C TYR A 207 2.64 -8.82 4.11
N PHE A 208 3.14 -7.59 4.07
CA PHE A 208 4.02 -7.10 3.03
C PHE A 208 5.36 -6.69 3.62
N ALA A 209 6.45 -7.29 3.14
CA ALA A 209 7.80 -6.96 3.57
C ALA A 209 8.57 -6.24 2.45
N ASP A 210 9.05 -5.03 2.74
CA ASP A 210 9.92 -4.24 1.86
C ASP A 210 11.33 -4.20 2.46
N TYR A 211 12.27 -4.89 1.82
CA TYR A 211 13.70 -4.87 2.12
C TYR A 211 14.45 -3.85 1.25
N ASN A 212 13.80 -3.24 0.27
CA ASN A 212 14.36 -2.17 -0.55
C ASN A 212 14.15 -0.80 0.13
N VAL A 213 14.60 -0.73 1.38
CA VAL A 213 14.52 0.46 2.22
C VAL A 213 15.89 0.82 2.79
N GLN A 214 16.07 2.09 3.11
CA GLN A 214 17.31 2.60 3.68
C GLN A 214 17.05 3.03 5.11
N ASP A 215 17.80 2.45 6.04
CA ASP A 215 17.77 2.83 7.44
C ASP A 215 17.86 4.33 7.63
N GLY A 216 16.92 4.87 8.39
CA GLY A 216 16.87 6.27 8.75
C GLY A 216 16.29 7.21 7.71
N LYS A 217 15.97 6.73 6.51
CA LYS A 217 15.13 7.42 5.55
C LYS A 217 13.66 7.17 5.89
N GLN A 218 12.85 8.23 5.84
CA GLN A 218 11.42 8.12 6.09
C GLN A 218 10.70 7.72 4.80
N TYR A 219 9.75 6.82 4.93
CA TYR A 219 8.86 6.37 3.86
C TYR A 219 7.42 6.51 4.33
N VAL A 220 6.52 6.73 3.39
CA VAL A 220 5.08 6.62 3.62
C VAL A 220 4.58 5.45 2.80
N TYR A 221 3.81 4.56 3.42
CA TYR A 221 3.12 3.50 2.73
C TYR A 221 1.62 3.71 2.82
N SER A 222 0.92 3.29 1.78
CA SER A 222 -0.52 3.13 1.83
C SER A 222 -0.96 1.83 1.22
N VAL A 223 -1.84 1.11 1.92
CA VAL A 223 -2.50 -0.09 1.41
C VAL A 223 -3.91 0.31 1.00
N VAL A 224 -4.32 0.04 -0.22
CA VAL A 224 -5.68 0.29 -0.68
C VAL A 224 -6.32 -1.03 -1.09
N ALA A 225 -7.58 -1.21 -0.72
CA ALA A 225 -8.46 -2.19 -1.31
C ALA A 225 -9.08 -1.61 -2.58
N TYR A 226 -9.36 -2.48 -3.54
CA TYR A 226 -10.03 -2.11 -4.78
C TYR A 226 -11.03 -3.19 -5.20
N ASP A 227 -12.10 -2.74 -5.85
CA ASP A 227 -13.12 -3.61 -6.43
C ASP A 227 -12.77 -3.99 -7.88
N MET A 228 -13.60 -4.81 -8.51
CA MET A 228 -13.51 -5.17 -9.93
C MET A 228 -14.32 -4.25 -10.85
N GLY A 229 -14.93 -3.19 -10.29
CA GLY A 229 -15.98 -2.42 -10.93
C GLY A 229 -17.22 -3.25 -11.23
N LEU A 230 -18.02 -2.80 -12.19
CA LEU A 230 -19.18 -3.55 -12.66
C LEU A 230 -19.14 -3.72 -14.17
N PRO A 231 -19.12 -4.96 -14.70
CA PRO A 231 -19.19 -5.16 -16.13
C PRO A 231 -20.60 -4.88 -16.65
N VAL A 232 -20.75 -4.85 -17.98
CA VAL A 232 -22.07 -4.84 -18.61
C VAL A 232 -22.87 -6.09 -18.21
N PRO A 233 -24.21 -6.00 -18.11
CA PRO A 233 -25.04 -7.13 -17.65
C PRO A 233 -25.04 -8.31 -18.64
N VAL A 234 -24.85 -8.00 -19.92
CA VAL A 234 -24.73 -8.98 -21.00
C VAL A 234 -23.49 -8.64 -21.82
N ASP A 235 -22.54 -9.56 -21.82
CA ASP A 235 -21.31 -9.49 -22.60
C ASP A 235 -21.47 -10.23 -23.93
N THR A 236 -20.54 -10.01 -24.86
CA THR A 236 -20.52 -10.64 -26.19
C THR A 236 -19.25 -11.46 -26.38
N ASN A 237 -19.42 -12.77 -26.60
CA ASN A 237 -18.35 -13.65 -27.02
C ASN A 237 -18.46 -13.98 -28.51
N TRP A 238 -17.34 -14.01 -29.21
CA TRP A 238 -17.28 -14.33 -30.64
C TRP A 238 -16.70 -15.72 -30.82
N VAL A 239 -17.54 -16.66 -31.26
CA VAL A 239 -17.15 -18.06 -31.49
C VAL A 239 -16.74 -18.22 -32.95
N ASP A 240 -15.50 -18.63 -33.20
CA ASP A 240 -15.03 -18.97 -34.55
C ASP A 240 -15.72 -20.25 -35.03
N ASN A 241 -16.37 -20.17 -36.20
CA ASN A 241 -17.08 -21.29 -36.81
C ASN A 241 -16.14 -22.23 -37.59
N GLY A 242 -14.85 -21.91 -37.70
CA GLY A 242 -13.84 -22.71 -38.41
C GLY A 242 -13.88 -22.55 -39.94
N ASP A 243 -14.74 -21.67 -40.46
CA ASP A 243 -14.87 -21.30 -41.87
C ASP A 243 -14.45 -19.85 -42.15
N GLY A 244 -13.83 -19.20 -41.16
CA GLY A 244 -13.47 -17.79 -41.19
C GLY A 244 -14.62 -16.83 -40.86
N THR A 245 -15.78 -17.36 -40.44
CA THR A 245 -16.88 -16.58 -39.88
C THR A 245 -16.95 -16.72 -38.36
N PHE A 246 -17.51 -15.72 -37.69
CA PHE A 246 -17.69 -15.70 -36.26
C PHE A 246 -19.19 -15.62 -35.92
N THR A 247 -19.62 -16.41 -34.95
CA THR A 247 -20.97 -16.33 -34.38
C THR A 247 -20.93 -15.50 -33.11
N GLN A 248 -21.79 -14.49 -33.03
CA GLN A 248 -21.99 -13.72 -31.81
C GLN A 248 -22.80 -14.55 -30.80
N GLN A 249 -22.23 -14.74 -29.62
CA GLN A 249 -22.89 -15.37 -28.48
C GLN A 249 -23.01 -14.36 -27.34
N LEU A 250 -24.24 -14.13 -26.88
CA LEU A 250 -24.49 -13.30 -25.70
C LEU A 250 -24.23 -14.12 -24.43
N ILE A 251 -23.53 -13.54 -23.47
CA ILE A 251 -23.19 -14.14 -22.19
C ILE A 251 -23.73 -13.25 -21.08
N GLU A 252 -24.62 -13.78 -20.24
CA GLU A 252 -25.07 -13.06 -19.05
C GLU A 252 -23.93 -12.97 -18.03
N ASN A 253 -23.78 -11.79 -17.44
CA ASN A 253 -22.73 -11.54 -16.47
C ASN A 253 -23.28 -11.62 -15.05
N ASN A 254 -22.97 -12.73 -14.37
CA ASN A 254 -23.46 -12.98 -13.03
C ASN A 254 -22.90 -12.02 -11.98
N THR A 255 -21.90 -11.20 -12.31
CA THR A 255 -21.38 -10.13 -11.43
C THR A 255 -22.13 -8.81 -11.56
N ASN A 256 -23.07 -8.69 -12.51
CA ASN A 256 -24.01 -7.58 -12.60
C ASN A 256 -25.43 -8.08 -12.99
N PRO A 257 -26.03 -8.98 -12.19
CA PRO A 257 -27.24 -9.71 -12.56
C PRO A 257 -28.49 -8.84 -12.64
N ASP A 258 -28.61 -7.78 -11.82
CA ASP A 258 -29.75 -6.85 -11.86
C ASP A 258 -29.54 -5.69 -12.85
N GLY A 259 -28.35 -5.60 -13.43
CA GLY A 259 -28.01 -4.60 -14.44
C GLY A 259 -27.91 -3.17 -13.94
N TYR A 260 -27.39 -2.96 -12.72
CA TYR A 260 -27.16 -1.63 -12.13
C TYR A 260 -26.25 -0.75 -12.99
N ALA A 261 -25.30 -1.34 -13.70
CA ALA A 261 -24.46 -0.62 -14.67
C ALA A 261 -24.69 -1.13 -16.11
N PRO A 262 -25.70 -0.60 -16.86
CA PRO A 262 -26.00 -1.07 -18.22
C PRO A 262 -24.83 -0.85 -19.20
N ALA A 263 -24.10 0.24 -19.02
CA ALA A 263 -22.89 0.52 -19.77
C ALA A 263 -21.66 -0.14 -19.16
N GLY A 264 -21.71 -0.71 -17.96
CA GLY A 264 -20.57 -1.05 -17.12
C GLY A 264 -20.00 0.17 -16.38
N TYR A 265 -19.20 -0.07 -15.36
CA TYR A 265 -18.57 0.91 -14.48
C TYR A 265 -17.14 0.47 -14.20
N GLN A 266 -16.20 1.43 -14.25
CA GLN A 266 -14.78 1.16 -13.96
C GLN A 266 -14.59 0.74 -12.50
N TYR A 267 -13.51 0.05 -12.22
CA TYR A 267 -13.13 -0.24 -10.85
C TYR A 267 -12.86 1.02 -10.02
N ILE A 268 -12.99 0.88 -8.71
CA ILE A 268 -12.72 1.92 -7.72
C ILE A 268 -11.76 1.35 -6.68
N GLU A 269 -10.83 2.19 -6.23
CA GLU A 269 -9.98 1.92 -5.07
C GLU A 269 -10.18 3.01 -4.03
N ASN A 270 -10.03 2.66 -2.75
CA ASN A 270 -10.17 3.65 -1.69
C ASN A 270 -9.03 4.68 -1.72
N SER A 271 -9.22 5.79 -1.02
CA SER A 271 -8.19 6.83 -0.88
C SER A 271 -6.90 6.24 -0.29
N ARG A 272 -5.74 6.68 -0.80
CA ARG A 272 -4.42 6.34 -0.23
C ARG A 272 -4.13 6.99 1.13
N GLY A 273 -5.10 7.71 1.67
CA GLY A 273 -4.93 8.54 2.87
C GLY A 273 -4.04 9.76 2.62
N THR A 274 -3.98 10.62 3.63
CA THR A 274 -3.27 11.90 3.62
C THR A 274 -2.54 12.18 4.93
N THR A 275 -2.95 11.54 6.03
CA THR A 275 -2.42 11.75 7.38
C THR A 275 -2.39 10.44 8.16
N GLU A 276 -1.67 10.40 9.29
CA GLU A 276 -1.61 9.24 10.19
C GLU A 276 -2.96 8.90 10.86
N GLU A 277 -3.98 9.76 10.71
CA GLU A 277 -5.35 9.47 11.16
C GLU A 277 -6.11 8.59 10.14
N ASP A 278 -5.62 8.51 8.90
CA ASP A 278 -6.18 7.62 7.90
C ASP A 278 -5.64 6.19 8.17
N PRO A 279 -6.54 5.18 8.30
CA PRO A 279 -6.17 3.84 8.78
C PRO A 279 -5.16 3.13 7.89
N ASN A 280 -5.08 3.54 6.63
CA ASN A 280 -4.21 2.97 5.63
C ASN A 280 -3.02 3.85 5.25
N PHE A 281 -2.67 4.87 6.04
CA PHE A 281 -1.56 5.78 5.76
C PHE A 281 -0.54 5.72 6.89
N VAL A 282 0.60 5.07 6.64
CA VAL A 282 1.61 4.82 7.67
C VAL A 282 2.94 5.48 7.32
N ILE A 283 3.47 6.26 8.25
CA ILE A 283 4.78 6.90 8.13
C ILE A 283 5.80 6.06 8.90
N ILE A 284 6.81 5.55 8.18
CA ILE A 284 7.74 4.55 8.71
C ILE A 284 9.18 5.00 8.48
N THR A 285 10.05 4.79 9.47
CA THR A 285 11.50 4.98 9.34
C THR A 285 12.21 3.71 9.79
N PRO A 286 12.70 2.86 8.86
CA PRO A 286 13.47 1.66 9.21
C PRO A 286 14.77 2.01 9.93
N GLY A 287 15.31 1.03 10.64
CA GLY A 287 16.50 1.20 11.46
C GLY A 287 16.70 0.05 12.42
N TYR A 288 17.89 0.01 13.01
CA TYR A 288 18.20 -0.96 14.06
C TYR A 288 17.19 -0.93 15.21
N ARG A 289 16.89 -2.11 15.75
CA ARG A 289 16.31 -2.32 17.08
C ARG A 289 17.38 -2.11 18.17
N LEU A 290 16.96 -2.07 19.42
CA LEU A 290 17.85 -1.87 20.56
C LEU A 290 18.94 -2.94 20.63
N ASN A 291 20.18 -2.50 20.80
CA ASN A 291 21.31 -3.40 20.99
C ASN A 291 21.34 -3.94 22.42
N THR A 292 21.06 -5.23 22.60
CA THR A 292 21.15 -5.93 23.91
C THR A 292 22.54 -6.50 24.18
N GLY A 293 23.54 -6.21 23.32
CA GLY A 293 24.86 -6.83 23.34
C GLY A 293 26.04 -5.85 23.27
N SER A 294 26.67 -5.76 22.10
CA SER A 294 28.03 -5.21 21.94
C SER A 294 28.08 -3.78 21.38
N LEU A 295 28.78 -2.89 22.08
CA LEU A 295 29.07 -1.52 21.63
C LEU A 295 29.95 -1.45 20.37
N SER A 296 30.63 -2.54 19.99
CA SER A 296 31.51 -2.59 18.80
C SER A 296 30.77 -2.37 17.48
N ASN A 297 29.45 -2.56 17.48
CA ASN A 297 28.63 -2.46 16.28
C ASN A 297 28.00 -1.07 16.10
N ILE A 298 28.27 -0.13 17.03
CA ILE A 298 27.81 1.24 16.93
C ILE A 298 28.55 1.92 15.78
N LYS A 299 27.77 2.46 14.84
CA LYS A 299 28.29 3.20 13.68
C LYS A 299 27.70 4.59 13.65
N VAL A 300 28.40 5.46 12.93
CA VAL A 300 27.96 6.81 12.61
C VAL A 300 27.76 6.91 11.11
N VAL A 301 26.58 7.33 10.67
CA VAL A 301 26.21 7.39 9.26
C VAL A 301 25.47 8.71 8.91
N PRO A 302 25.79 9.37 7.79
CA PRO A 302 26.93 9.09 6.94
C PRO A 302 28.23 9.54 7.61
N ASN A 303 29.30 8.77 7.41
CA ASN A 303 30.64 9.15 7.83
C ASN A 303 31.63 8.78 6.70
N PRO A 304 32.23 9.77 5.99
CA PRO A 304 32.14 11.21 6.23
C PRO A 304 30.77 11.80 5.85
N TYR A 305 30.35 12.87 6.54
CA TYR A 305 29.18 13.67 6.17
C TYR A 305 29.58 14.72 5.13
N ILE A 306 28.95 14.73 3.95
CA ILE A 306 29.32 15.62 2.84
C ILE A 306 28.12 16.46 2.40
N VAL A 307 27.93 17.62 3.02
CA VAL A 307 26.94 18.68 2.69
C VAL A 307 25.46 18.28 2.81
N ARG A 308 25.08 17.09 2.32
CA ARG A 308 23.75 16.48 2.35
C ARG A 308 23.88 14.97 2.57
N SER A 309 22.85 14.35 3.13
CA SER A 309 22.70 12.89 3.18
C SER A 309 21.45 12.45 2.43
N ASP A 310 21.26 11.13 2.28
CA ASP A 310 20.03 10.56 1.71
C ASP A 310 18.84 10.58 2.69
N PHE A 311 19.02 11.15 3.89
CA PHE A 311 17.94 11.33 4.86
C PHE A 311 17.05 12.52 4.49
N THR A 312 15.87 12.59 5.11
CA THR A 312 14.99 13.76 5.03
C THR A 312 15.65 14.95 5.73
N GLU A 313 16.43 15.70 4.96
CA GLU A 313 17.17 16.91 5.34
C GLU A 313 16.60 18.15 4.63
N THR A 314 16.83 19.32 5.22
CA THR A 314 16.62 20.62 4.58
C THR A 314 17.88 21.45 4.71
N GLU A 315 17.95 22.62 4.06
CA GLU A 315 19.11 23.53 4.19
C GLU A 315 19.41 23.90 5.66
N TYR A 316 18.41 23.82 6.54
CA TYR A 316 18.53 24.09 7.98
C TYR A 316 18.56 22.83 8.85
N LYS A 317 18.35 21.64 8.27
CA LYS A 317 18.18 20.38 8.98
C LYS A 317 19.12 19.32 8.44
N LYS A 318 20.38 19.37 8.89
CA LYS A 318 21.40 18.34 8.64
C LYS A 318 21.23 17.20 9.64
N ARG A 319 21.55 15.97 9.25
CA ARG A 319 21.34 14.79 10.09
C ARG A 319 22.49 13.80 9.95
N LEU A 320 23.11 13.49 11.08
CA LEU A 320 24.05 12.40 11.25
C LEU A 320 23.48 11.44 12.29
N ARG A 321 23.50 10.14 12.00
CA ARG A 321 22.88 9.11 12.83
C ARG A 321 23.92 8.25 13.51
N PHE A 322 23.71 7.99 14.79
CA PHE A 322 24.34 6.92 15.54
C PHE A 322 23.41 5.72 15.50
N THR A 323 23.92 4.56 15.12
CA THR A 323 23.12 3.33 14.92
C THR A 323 23.55 2.24 15.89
N ASN A 324 22.65 1.27 16.14
CA ASN A 324 22.88 0.10 16.99
C ASN A 324 23.25 0.44 18.46
N LEU A 325 22.62 1.49 19.01
CA LEU A 325 22.79 1.92 20.39
C LEU A 325 22.02 1.01 21.37
N PRO A 326 22.46 0.90 22.63
CA PRO A 326 21.79 0.09 23.64
C PRO A 326 20.55 0.79 24.26
N GLU A 327 19.89 0.11 25.20
CA GLU A 327 18.66 0.56 25.90
C GLU A 327 18.83 1.84 26.75
N GLY A 328 20.04 2.11 27.23
CA GLY A 328 20.40 3.35 27.90
C GLY A 328 21.80 3.78 27.48
N PHE A 329 21.92 4.98 26.92
CA PHE A 329 23.20 5.48 26.42
C PHE A 329 23.39 6.97 26.64
N LYS A 330 24.66 7.36 26.73
CA LYS A 330 25.11 8.74 26.60
C LYS A 330 26.09 8.86 25.45
N ILE A 331 25.74 9.68 24.47
CA ILE A 331 26.65 10.07 23.39
C ILE A 331 27.30 11.39 23.80
N SER A 332 28.63 11.47 23.71
CA SER A 332 29.35 12.74 23.86
C SER A 332 30.22 12.97 22.62
N ILE A 333 30.17 14.19 22.09
CA ILE A 333 30.84 14.57 20.84
C ILE A 333 31.84 15.66 21.16
N PHE A 334 33.07 15.49 20.67
CA PHE A 334 34.19 16.35 20.96
C PHE A 334 34.89 16.81 19.69
N THR A 335 35.54 17.97 19.78
CA THR A 335 36.57 18.37 18.81
C THR A 335 37.81 17.49 18.97
N ILE A 336 38.73 17.52 18.00
CA ILE A 336 40.05 16.85 18.13
C ILE A 336 40.89 17.36 19.31
N THR A 337 40.59 18.53 19.86
CA THR A 337 41.26 19.09 21.04
C THR A 337 40.60 18.65 22.36
N GLY A 338 39.52 17.86 22.29
CA GLY A 338 38.79 17.36 23.46
C GLY A 338 37.74 18.32 24.02
N GLU A 339 37.40 19.40 23.30
CA GLU A 339 36.32 20.30 23.71
C GLU A 339 34.96 19.65 23.44
N LEU A 340 34.07 19.67 24.44
CA LEU A 340 32.73 19.11 24.31
C LEU A 340 31.88 19.99 23.37
N VAL A 341 31.43 19.39 22.28
CA VAL A 341 30.58 20.03 21.27
C VAL A 341 29.12 19.85 21.64
N ASN A 342 28.72 18.61 21.90
CA ASN A 342 27.35 18.25 22.29
C ASN A 342 27.34 16.92 23.06
N SER A 343 26.30 16.70 23.86
CA SER A 343 26.06 15.43 24.51
C SER A 343 24.58 15.14 24.65
N TYR A 344 24.21 13.89 24.40
CA TYR A 344 22.83 13.41 24.49
C TYR A 344 22.80 12.26 25.47
N LYS A 345 21.96 12.38 26.50
CA LYS A 345 21.61 11.25 27.36
C LYS A 345 20.23 10.78 26.95
N HIS A 346 20.11 9.52 26.58
CA HIS A 346 18.81 8.89 26.41
C HIS A 346 18.50 8.12 27.68
N GLU A 347 17.51 8.61 28.44
CA GLU A 347 16.89 7.87 29.54
C GLU A 347 15.66 7.17 28.97
N THR A 348 15.50 5.90 29.32
CA THR A 348 14.58 4.93 28.71
C THR A 348 13.17 5.49 28.52
N ASP A 349 12.82 5.84 27.29
CA ASP A 349 11.43 5.98 26.86
C ASP A 349 11.19 4.95 25.75
N LEU A 350 11.16 3.69 26.17
CA LEU A 350 10.96 2.58 25.26
C LEU A 350 9.50 2.49 24.87
N LYS A 351 9.22 2.72 23.60
CA LYS A 351 7.94 2.33 23.02
C LYS A 351 8.00 0.83 22.75
N TYR A 352 6.99 0.09 23.20
CA TYR A 352 6.83 -1.34 22.96
C TYR A 352 5.67 -1.58 22.00
N ASP A 353 5.81 -2.58 21.13
CA ASP A 353 4.73 -2.99 20.23
C ASP A 353 3.67 -3.80 21.00
N ALA A 354 2.61 -4.22 20.32
CA ALA A 354 1.53 -5.00 20.91
C ALA A 354 2.01 -6.34 21.53
N ASN A 355 3.19 -6.82 21.16
CA ASN A 355 3.83 -8.05 21.65
C ASN A 355 4.89 -7.77 22.73
N ASN A 356 4.96 -6.54 23.24
CA ASN A 356 5.92 -6.10 24.25
C ASN A 356 7.39 -6.18 23.76
N VAL A 357 7.62 -6.03 22.45
CA VAL A 357 8.95 -5.88 21.84
C VAL A 357 9.23 -4.38 21.62
N PRO A 358 10.43 -3.86 21.95
CA PRO A 358 10.74 -2.44 21.71
C PRO A 358 10.59 -2.07 20.22
N VAL A 359 9.65 -1.18 19.90
CA VAL A 359 9.15 -0.90 18.53
C VAL A 359 10.27 -0.39 17.63
N LEU A 360 11.13 0.46 18.16
CA LEU A 360 12.34 0.98 17.53
C LEU A 360 13.22 1.55 18.64
N GLY A 361 14.53 1.35 18.55
CA GLY A 361 15.47 1.91 19.50
C GLY A 361 16.89 1.63 19.06
N GLY A 362 17.87 2.33 19.63
CA GLY A 362 19.24 2.13 19.21
C GLY A 362 19.66 3.06 18.07
N ASN A 363 18.88 4.09 17.78
CA ASN A 363 19.23 5.15 16.85
C ASN A 363 19.18 6.51 17.55
N ALA A 364 20.17 7.36 17.30
CA ALA A 364 20.15 8.75 17.73
C ALA A 364 20.57 9.66 16.59
N VAL A 365 19.95 10.84 16.49
CA VAL A 365 20.25 11.82 15.44
C VAL A 365 20.97 13.01 16.06
N TRP A 366 22.10 13.38 15.46
CA TRP A 366 22.75 14.66 15.68
C TRP A 366 22.48 15.58 14.49
N ASP A 367 22.01 16.78 14.79
CA ASP A 367 21.72 17.85 13.84
C ASP A 367 22.96 18.68 13.41
N LEU A 368 24.16 18.20 13.77
CA LEU A 368 25.44 18.90 13.57
C LEU A 368 25.51 20.27 14.27
N ARG A 369 24.82 20.41 15.41
CA ARG A 369 24.88 21.62 16.25
C ARG A 369 25.56 21.37 17.60
N THR A 370 26.12 22.44 18.15
CA THR A 370 26.66 22.47 19.52
C THR A 370 25.56 22.54 20.57
N VAL A 371 25.91 22.38 21.84
CA VAL A 371 24.99 22.61 22.99
C VAL A 371 24.33 23.98 22.98
N ASN A 372 24.96 24.98 22.35
CA ASN A 372 24.44 26.34 22.22
C ASN A 372 23.62 26.54 20.93
N ASN A 373 23.21 25.46 20.27
CA ASN A 373 22.44 25.45 19.02
C ASN A 373 23.15 26.13 17.83
N GLN A 374 24.48 26.16 17.85
CA GLN A 374 25.31 26.72 16.77
C GLN A 374 25.74 25.62 15.81
N GLU A 375 25.72 25.87 14.50
CA GLU A 375 26.28 24.94 13.53
C GLU A 375 27.78 24.75 13.73
N ILE A 376 28.23 23.51 13.68
CA ILE A 376 29.65 23.18 13.76
C ILE A 376 30.39 23.58 12.47
N ALA A 377 31.69 23.84 12.60
CA ALA A 377 32.56 24.03 11.44
C ALA A 377 32.87 22.68 10.76
N PRO A 378 33.16 22.66 9.45
CA PRO A 378 33.68 21.46 8.80
C PRO A 378 35.00 21.02 9.46
N GLY A 379 35.09 19.76 9.86
CA GLY A 379 36.27 19.25 10.56
C GLY A 379 36.11 17.81 11.04
N LEU A 380 37.14 17.31 11.72
CA LEU A 380 37.11 16.01 12.38
C LEU A 380 36.55 16.14 13.79
N TYR A 381 35.67 15.22 14.16
CA TYR A 381 35.05 15.13 15.47
C TYR A 381 35.21 13.71 16.01
N ILE A 382 35.32 13.59 17.33
CA ILE A 382 35.45 12.32 18.04
C ILE A 382 34.17 12.14 18.84
N TYR A 383 33.62 10.93 18.88
CA TYR A 383 32.47 10.61 19.72
C TYR A 383 32.82 9.49 20.71
N THR A 384 32.15 9.51 21.85
CA THR A 384 32.10 8.40 22.80
C THR A 384 30.65 7.98 23.00
N VAL A 385 30.45 6.68 23.22
CA VAL A 385 29.16 6.13 23.66
C VAL A 385 29.39 5.39 24.97
N GLU A 386 28.68 5.82 25.99
CA GLU A 386 28.64 5.17 27.32
C GLU A 386 27.30 4.45 27.44
N SER A 387 27.28 3.25 28.02
CA SER A 387 26.07 2.45 28.24
C SER A 387 26.03 1.86 29.66
N GLY A 388 24.85 1.73 30.25
CA GLY A 388 24.65 1.18 31.59
C GLY A 388 24.06 2.20 32.57
N ASP A 389 24.30 2.03 33.88
CA ASP A 389 23.88 2.99 34.89
C ASP A 389 24.73 4.26 34.77
N LEU A 390 24.10 5.34 34.29
CA LEU A 390 24.74 6.63 34.00
C LEU A 390 24.68 7.58 35.22
N THR A 391 24.52 7.04 36.43
CA THR A 391 24.64 7.83 37.66
C THR A 391 26.11 8.19 37.90
N PRO A 392 26.44 9.48 38.14
CA PRO A 392 27.80 9.85 38.52
C PRO A 392 28.13 9.21 39.88
N HIS A 393 29.17 8.37 39.92
CA HIS A 393 29.76 7.89 41.17
C HIS A 393 30.60 8.95 41.86
#